data_AF-A0A4R5CMC6-F1
#
_entry.id   AF-A0A4R5CMC6-F1
#
_cell.length_a   1.000
_cell.length_b   1.000
_cell.length_c   1.000
_cell.angle_alpha   90.00
_cell.angle_beta   90.00
_cell.angle_gamma   90.00
#
_symmetry.space_group_name_H-M   'P 1'
#
loop_
_entity.id
_entity.type
_entity.pdbx_description
1 polymer ?
#
loop_
_entity_poly.entity_id
_entity_poly.type
_entity_poly.pdbx_seq_one_letter_code
_entity_poly.pdbx_strand_id
1 'polypeptide(L)'
;MKLETIFDYKPTESEIAVTLYDSMALALRFSFDIVEKMTPKLYKKLISRNDAIWDLVCLFEIRNDKVKAKEYWDKLPKELQKLYTLQTDNENMIV
;
A
#
# COMPACT_ATOMS: atom_id res chain seq x y z
N MET A 1 0.61 -19.60 4.34
CA MET A 1 1.57 -18.56 3.88
C MET A 1 1.45 -17.36 4.79
N LYS A 2 2.58 -16.83 5.29
CA LYS A 2 2.60 -15.61 6.11
C LYS A 2 2.29 -14.41 5.21
N LEU A 3 1.41 -13.50 5.65
CA LEU A 3 1.18 -12.23 4.96
C LEU A 3 2.42 -11.35 5.12
N GLU A 4 3.11 -11.12 4.01
CA GLU A 4 4.19 -10.16 3.89
C GLU A 4 3.60 -8.75 3.80
N THR A 5 4.20 -7.79 4.50
CA THR A 5 3.74 -6.40 4.51
C THR A 5 4.92 -5.45 4.39
N ILE A 6 4.63 -4.17 4.17
CA ILE A 6 5.62 -3.10 4.09
C ILE A 6 6.64 -3.13 5.25
N PHE A 7 6.23 -3.53 6.46
CA PHE A 7 7.07 -3.56 7.65
C PHE A 7 8.16 -4.62 7.60
N ASP A 8 7.97 -5.69 6.82
CA ASP A 8 9.01 -6.70 6.58
C ASP A 8 10.18 -6.11 5.75
N TYR A 9 9.98 -4.95 5.10
CA TYR A 9 10.96 -4.22 4.29
C TYR A 9 11.55 -2.97 4.95
N LYS A 10 11.33 -2.80 6.25
CA LYS A 10 11.86 -1.70 7.08
C LYS A 10 11.65 -0.33 6.39
N PRO A 11 10.39 0.10 6.20
CA PRO A 11 10.11 1.36 5.53
C PRO A 11 10.59 2.52 6.41
N THR A 12 11.09 3.57 5.78
CA THR A 12 11.44 4.82 6.46
C THR A 12 10.18 5.57 6.90
N GLU A 13 10.30 6.49 7.84
CA GLU A 13 9.16 7.35 8.24
C GLU A 13 8.62 8.18 7.07
N SER A 14 9.50 8.65 6.18
CA SER A 14 9.09 9.34 4.96
C SER A 14 8.33 8.44 4.00
N GLU A 15 8.76 7.19 3.85
CA GLU A 15 8.06 6.21 3.02
C GLU A 15 6.66 5.94 3.58
N ILE A 16 6.54 5.73 4.90
CA ILE A 16 5.25 5.53 5.58
C ILE A 16 4.32 6.75 5.38
N ALA A 17 4.86 7.97 5.42
CA ALA A 17 4.09 9.20 5.25
C ALA A 17 3.61 9.38 3.79
N VAL A 18 4.51 9.23 2.81
CA VAL A 18 4.21 9.46 1.38
C VAL A 18 3.20 8.46 0.84
N THR A 19 3.28 7.21 1.31
CA THR A 19 2.35 6.17 0.89
C THR A 19 1.05 6.16 1.70
N LEU A 20 0.88 7.12 2.61
CA LEU A 20 -0.33 7.21 3.42
C LEU A 20 -0.53 5.90 4.23
N TYR A 21 0.54 5.36 4.81
CA TYR A 21 0.52 4.18 5.70
C TYR A 21 0.43 4.53 7.18
N ASP A 22 0.21 5.80 7.51
CA ASP A 22 -0.11 6.21 8.87
C ASP A 22 -1.60 5.97 9.21
N SER A 23 -1.92 6.05 10.50
CA SER A 23 -3.25 5.77 11.02
C SER A 23 -4.35 6.68 10.46
N MET A 24 -4.03 7.94 10.14
CA MET A 24 -5.02 8.89 9.60
C MET A 24 -5.33 8.57 8.14
N ALA A 25 -4.30 8.27 7.37
CA ALA A 25 -4.44 7.86 5.99
C ALA A 25 -5.16 6.53 5.80
N LEU A 26 -4.86 5.52 6.62
CA LEU A 26 -5.55 4.25 6.61
C LEU A 26 -7.01 4.39 7.10
N ALA A 27 -7.25 5.27 8.10
CA ALA A 27 -8.61 5.60 8.52
C ALA A 27 -9.43 6.24 7.40
N LEU A 28 -8.83 7.15 6.62
CA LEU A 28 -9.46 7.76 5.45
C LEU A 28 -9.69 6.76 4.31
N ARG A 29 -8.71 5.90 4.03
CA ARG A 29 -8.76 4.90 2.94
C ARG A 29 -9.78 3.79 3.20
N PHE A 30 -9.96 3.38 4.45
CA PHE A 30 -10.85 2.27 4.83
C PHE A 30 -12.08 2.69 5.63
N SER A 31 -12.27 3.99 5.89
CA SER A 31 -13.41 4.54 6.66
C SER A 31 -13.58 3.91 8.06
N PHE A 32 -12.47 3.72 8.79
CA PHE A 32 -12.49 3.23 10.17
C PHE A 32 -11.66 4.12 11.09
N ASP A 33 -12.18 4.42 12.29
CA ASP A 33 -11.44 5.20 13.29
C ASP A 33 -10.29 4.39 13.89
N ILE A 34 -9.06 4.84 13.64
CA ILE A 34 -7.85 4.27 14.25
C ILE A 34 -7.36 5.25 15.31
N VAL A 35 -7.79 5.02 16.55
CA VAL A 35 -7.46 5.87 17.72
C VAL A 35 -6.03 5.59 18.25
N GLU A 36 -5.44 4.45 17.87
CA GLU A 36 -4.13 4.01 18.32
C GLU A 36 -3.02 4.25 17.27
N LYS A 37 -1.77 4.41 17.71
CA LYS A 37 -0.62 4.48 16.79
C LYS A 37 -0.55 3.23 15.91
N MET A 38 -0.35 3.41 14.61
CA MET A 38 -0.20 2.29 13.68
C MET A 38 1.03 1.43 14.06
N THR A 39 0.80 0.13 14.27
CA THR A 39 1.85 -0.86 14.55
C THR A 39 1.79 -1.98 13.50
N PRO A 40 2.89 -2.73 13.27
CA PRO A 40 2.86 -3.86 12.33
C PRO A 40 1.79 -4.91 12.69
N LYS A 41 1.54 -5.10 13.99
CA LYS A 41 0.50 -6.03 14.48
C LYS A 41 -0.90 -5.52 14.16
N LEU A 42 -1.15 -4.22 14.39
CA LEU A 42 -2.44 -3.59 14.09
C LEU A 42 -2.71 -3.57 12.58
N TYR A 43 -1.71 -3.20 11.78
CA TYR A 43 -1.79 -3.24 10.32
C TYR A 43 -2.20 -4.62 9.81
N LYS A 44 -1.54 -5.69 10.28
CA LYS A 44 -1.87 -7.08 9.87
C LYS A 44 -3.28 -7.51 10.28
N LYS A 45 -3.89 -6.85 11.27
CA LYS A 45 -5.26 -7.12 11.71
C LYS A 45 -6.30 -6.39 10.84
N LEU A 46 -5.96 -5.20 10.34
CA LEU A 46 -6.90 -4.31 9.64
C LEU A 46 -6.84 -4.46 8.13
N ILE A 47 -5.67 -4.74 7.57
CA ILE A 47 -5.41 -4.64 6.15
C ILE A 47 -5.65 -5.99 5.46
N SER A 48 -6.39 -5.96 4.35
CA SER A 48 -6.63 -7.14 3.54
C SER A 48 -5.33 -7.61 2.88
N ARG A 49 -5.31 -8.87 2.42
CA ARG A 49 -4.15 -9.38 1.68
C ARG A 49 -3.85 -8.57 0.42
N ASN A 50 -4.90 -8.13 -0.30
CA ASN A 50 -4.73 -7.39 -1.55
C ASN A 50 -4.21 -5.98 -1.28
N ASP A 51 -4.71 -5.34 -0.23
CA ASP A 51 -4.22 -4.02 0.19
C ASP A 51 -2.75 -4.09 0.63
N ALA A 52 -2.36 -5.13 1.37
CA ALA A 52 -0.96 -5.32 1.75
C ALA A 52 -0.04 -5.55 0.54
N ILE A 53 -0.54 -6.24 -0.50
CA ILE A 53 0.21 -6.43 -1.75
C ILE A 53 0.31 -5.10 -2.51
N TRP A 54 -0.78 -4.34 -2.60
CA TRP A 54 -0.78 -3.01 -3.23
C TRP A 54 0.17 -2.06 -2.52
N ASP A 55 0.18 -2.08 -1.18
CA ASP A 55 1.10 -1.25 -0.40
C ASP A 55 2.57 -1.63 -0.64
N LEU A 56 2.86 -2.91 -0.92
CA LEU A 56 4.20 -3.32 -1.35
C LEU A 56 4.55 -2.81 -2.75
N VAL A 57 3.59 -2.75 -3.68
CA VAL A 57 3.81 -2.15 -5.01
C VAL A 57 4.24 -0.69 -4.86
N CYS A 58 3.45 0.13 -4.16
CA CYS A 58 3.75 1.54 -3.99
C CYS A 58 5.09 1.78 -3.27
N LEU A 59 5.41 0.99 -2.24
CA LEU A 59 6.71 1.07 -1.55
C LEU A 59 7.88 0.89 -2.52
N PHE A 60 7.81 -0.12 -3.40
CA PHE A 60 8.89 -0.39 -4.35
C PHE A 60 8.92 0.60 -5.50
N GLU A 61 7.79 1.18 -5.91
CA GLU A 61 7.76 2.29 -6.86
C GLU A 61 8.45 3.54 -6.31
N ILE A 62 8.20 3.91 -5.05
CA ILE A 62 8.86 5.04 -4.39
C ILE A 62 10.36 4.80 -4.25
N ARG A 63 10.77 3.55 -4.02
CA ARG A 63 12.19 3.15 -4.00
C ARG A 63 12.81 3.05 -5.41
N ASN A 64 12.02 3.28 -6.46
CA ASN A 64 12.40 3.10 -7.86
C ASN A 64 12.86 1.67 -8.21
N ASP A 65 12.45 0.66 -7.42
CA ASP A 65 12.67 -0.77 -7.68
C ASP A 65 11.52 -1.32 -8.51
N LYS A 66 11.56 -1.03 -9.81
CA LYS A 66 10.51 -1.42 -10.76
C LYS A 66 10.35 -2.94 -10.89
N VAL A 67 11.41 -3.71 -10.63
CA VAL A 67 11.38 -5.17 -10.71
C VAL A 67 10.52 -5.72 -9.58
N LYS A 68 10.75 -5.29 -8.34
CA LYS A 68 9.93 -5.73 -7.21
C LYS A 68 8.52 -5.17 -7.25
N ALA A 69 8.35 -3.91 -7.65
CA ALA A 69 7.02 -3.33 -7.83
C ALA A 69 6.18 -4.20 -8.79
N LYS A 70 6.76 -4.58 -9.94
CA LYS A 70 6.11 -5.50 -10.88
C LYS A 70 5.84 -6.89 -10.30
N GLU A 71 6.78 -7.45 -9.54
CA GLU A 71 6.61 -8.76 -8.89
C GLU A 71 5.38 -8.78 -7.97
N TYR A 72 5.17 -7.73 -7.17
CA TYR A 72 3.99 -7.64 -6.31
C TYR A 72 2.72 -7.28 -7.08
N TRP A 73 2.82 -6.43 -8.10
CA TRP A 73 1.69 -6.09 -8.97
C TRP A 73 1.09 -7.34 -9.63
N ASP A 74 1.94 -8.23 -10.13
CA ASP A 74 1.51 -9.48 -10.77
C ASP A 74 0.82 -10.45 -9.79
N LYS A 75 0.94 -10.24 -8.47
CA LYS A 75 0.24 -11.02 -7.43
C LYS A 75 -1.18 -10.49 -7.15
N LEU A 76 -1.54 -9.30 -7.62
CA LEU A 76 -2.90 -8.76 -7.47
C LEU A 76 -3.87 -9.44 -8.45
N PRO A 77 -5.13 -9.67 -8.05
CA PRO A 77 -6.20 -10.03 -8.98
C PRO A 77 -6.28 -9.06 -10.16
N LYS A 78 -6.57 -9.57 -11.37
CA LYS A 78 -6.60 -8.76 -12.60
C LYS A 78 -7.65 -7.64 -12.52
N GLU A 79 -8.73 -7.87 -11.79
CA GLU A 79 -9.81 -6.91 -11.57
C GLU A 79 -9.30 -5.71 -10.77
N LEU A 80 -8.45 -5.95 -9.76
CA LEU A 80 -7.84 -4.89 -8.96
C LEU A 80 -6.74 -4.17 -9.73
N GLN A 81 -5.94 -4.89 -10.53
CA GLN A 81 -4.96 -4.25 -11.41
C GLN A 81 -5.64 -3.21 -12.32
N LYS A 82 -6.76 -3.56 -12.96
CA LYS A 82 -7.53 -2.62 -13.80
C LYS A 82 -8.02 -1.40 -13.01
N LEU A 83 -8.51 -1.63 -11.78
CA LEU A 83 -9.07 -0.59 -10.93
C LEU A 83 -8.00 0.42 -10.48
N TYR A 84 -6.80 -0.06 -10.16
CA TYR A 84 -5.67 0.79 -9.74
C TYR A 84 -4.97 1.47 -10.93
N THR A 85 -4.88 0.83 -12.10
CA THR A 85 -4.36 1.51 -13.32
C THR A 85 -5.28 2.66 -13.75
N LEU A 86 -6.60 2.51 -13.60
CA LEU A 86 -7.56 3.60 -13.84
C LEU A 86 -7.37 4.78 -12.87
N GLN A 87 -6.84 4.56 -11.67
CA GLN A 87 -6.49 5.65 -10.75
C GLN A 87 -5.21 6.36 -11.21
N THR A 88 -4.17 5.62 -11.61
CA THR A 88 -2.92 6.22 -12.11
C THR A 88 -3.10 6.97 -13.43
N ASP A 89 -4.01 6.52 -14.29
CA ASP A 89 -4.34 7.22 -15.54
C ASP A 89 -5.13 8.52 -15.29
N ASN A 90 -5.92 8.58 -14.20
CA ASN A 90 -6.67 9.79 -13.81
C ASN A 90 -5.81 10.80 -13.02
N GLU A 91 -4.79 10.35 -12.26
CA GLU A 91 -3.86 11.24 -11.57
C GLU A 91 -2.90 11.97 -12.55
N ASN A 92 -2.75 11.47 -13.78
CA ASN A 92 -2.08 12.17 -14.88
C ASN A 92 -2.94 13.27 -15.55
N MET A 93 -4.15 13.56 -15.04
CA MET A 93 -5.02 14.64 -15.55
C MET A 93 -5.03 15.91 -14.69
N ILE A 94 -4.14 16.06 -13.69
CA ILE A 94 -3.96 17.33 -13.00
C ILE A 94 -2.67 17.98 -13.50
N VAL A 95 -2.84 18.85 -14.51
CA VAL A 95 -1.89 19.89 -14.92
C VAL A 95 -2.09 21.13 -14.06
#